data_AF-A0AAW4KWR7-F1
#
_entry.id   AF-A0AAW4KWR7-F1
#
_cell.length_a   1.000
_cell.length_b   1.000
_cell.length_c   1.000
_cell.angle_alpha   90.00
_cell.angle_beta   90.00
_cell.angle_gamma   90.00
#
_symmetry.space_group_name_H-M   'P 1'
#
loop_
_entity.id
_entity.type
_entity.pdbx_description
1 polymer ?
#
loop_
_entity_poly.entity_id
_entity_poly.type
_entity_poly.pdbx_seq_one_letter_code
_entity_poly.pdbx_strand_id
1 'polypeptide(L)'
;GEKANAWFTCPRTTLKPCVIEPYFYVIDGQNVLMTSIVFPLMVNGKVIASLSVDINLNSLQAVSQQASQKLYDGQTQVSILSPTGLL
;
A
#
# COMPACT_ATOMS: atom_id res chain seq x y z
N GLY A 1 -6.23 4.85 -16.87
CA GLY A 1 -7.12 4.27 -15.86
C GLY A 1 -6.57 4.65 -14.51
N GLU A 2 -7.36 5.29 -13.66
CA GLU A 2 -6.86 5.99 -12.46
C GLU A 2 -6.14 5.05 -11.48
N LYS A 3 -4.94 5.45 -11.04
CA LYS A 3 -4.18 4.77 -9.97
C LYS A 3 -5.04 4.47 -8.73
N ALA A 4 -6.04 5.30 -8.45
CA ALA A 4 -6.93 5.21 -7.30
C ALA A 4 -7.88 4.01 -7.28
N ASN A 5 -8.03 3.24 -8.39
CA ASN A 5 -8.86 2.03 -8.42
C ASN A 5 -8.04 0.73 -8.50
N ALA A 6 -6.71 0.81 -8.37
CA ALA A 6 -5.81 -0.35 -8.45
C ALA A 6 -6.15 -1.41 -7.39
N TRP A 7 -6.63 -1.00 -6.21
CA TRP A 7 -7.12 -1.91 -5.17
C TRP A 7 -8.28 -2.79 -5.65
N PHE A 8 -9.11 -2.30 -6.57
CA PHE A 8 -10.21 -3.08 -7.14
C PHE A 8 -9.78 -3.88 -8.37
N THR A 9 -8.98 -3.28 -9.25
CA THR A 9 -8.68 -3.84 -10.56
C THR A 9 -7.57 -4.89 -10.52
N CYS A 10 -6.49 -4.66 -9.76
CA CYS A 10 -5.35 -5.57 -9.70
C CYS A 10 -5.69 -7.01 -9.32
N PRO A 11 -6.43 -7.28 -8.21
CA PRO A 11 -6.76 -8.67 -7.84
C PRO A 11 -7.68 -9.35 -8.88
N ARG A 12 -8.50 -8.57 -9.60
CA ARG A 12 -9.43 -9.09 -10.62
C ARG A 12 -8.75 -9.40 -11.94
N THR A 13 -7.70 -8.66 -12.30
CA THR A 13 -6.96 -8.89 -13.55
C THR A 13 -5.86 -9.93 -13.38
N THR A 14 -5.17 -9.91 -12.25
CA THR A 14 -4.01 -10.78 -12.00
C THR A 14 -4.39 -12.14 -11.39
N LEU A 15 -5.57 -12.24 -10.77
CA LEU A 15 -5.99 -13.39 -9.96
C LEU A 15 -4.99 -13.75 -8.84
N LYS A 16 -4.20 -12.77 -8.41
CA LYS A 16 -3.16 -12.90 -7.38
C LYS A 16 -3.26 -11.76 -6.36
N PRO A 17 -2.67 -11.93 -5.16
CA PRO A 17 -2.49 -10.82 -4.25
C PRO A 17 -1.67 -9.69 -4.88
N CYS A 18 -2.01 -8.44 -4.56
CA CYS A 18 -1.33 -7.25 -5.04
C CYS A 18 -0.92 -6.36 -3.87
N VAL A 19 0.26 -5.73 -3.96
CA VAL A 19 0.60 -4.54 -3.19
C VAL A 19 0.54 -3.37 -4.17
N ILE A 20 -0.29 -2.36 -3.88
CA ILE A 20 -0.53 -1.26 -4.81
C ILE A 20 0.26 0.00 -4.45
N GLU A 21 0.51 0.83 -5.45
CA GLU A 21 1.17 2.12 -5.27
C GLU A 21 0.46 3.00 -4.23
N PRO A 22 1.19 3.83 -3.47
CA PRO A 22 0.59 4.84 -2.60
C PRO A 22 -0.45 5.70 -3.32
N TYR A 23 -1.60 5.90 -2.69
CA TYR A 23 -2.72 6.69 -3.19
C TYR A 23 -3.45 7.39 -2.05
N PHE A 24 -4.10 8.51 -2.37
CA PHE A 24 -4.99 9.19 -1.44
C PHE A 24 -6.37 8.55 -1.45
N TYR A 25 -6.94 8.36 -0.27
CA TYR A 25 -8.33 7.95 -0.08
C TYR A 25 -8.99 8.78 1.03
N VAL A 26 -10.28 9.06 0.89
CA VAL A 26 -11.03 9.85 1.86
C VAL A 26 -11.58 8.93 2.95
N ILE A 27 -11.15 9.13 4.20
CA ILE A 27 -11.70 8.47 5.38
C ILE A 27 -12.21 9.55 6.32
N ASP A 28 -13.49 9.50 6.70
CA ASP A 28 -14.13 10.49 7.58
C ASP A 28 -13.91 11.95 7.16
N GLY A 29 -13.92 12.21 5.85
CA GLY A 29 -13.71 13.54 5.27
C GLY A 29 -12.24 13.99 5.20
N GLN A 30 -11.29 13.15 5.60
CA GLN A 30 -9.86 13.44 5.54
C GLN A 30 -9.17 12.66 4.43
N ASN A 31 -8.31 13.33 3.67
CA ASN A 31 -7.42 12.68 2.71
C ASN A 31 -6.31 11.93 3.46
N VAL A 32 -6.34 10.61 3.40
CA VAL A 32 -5.33 9.72 3.98
C VAL A 32 -4.48 9.14 2.86
N LEU A 33 -3.16 9.30 2.99
CA LEU A 33 -2.21 8.66 2.08
C LEU A 33 -1.91 7.24 2.56
N MET A 34 -2.20 6.25 1.72
CA MET A 34 -2.06 4.83 2.07
C MET A 34 -1.61 3.97 0.89
N THR A 35 -1.12 2.77 1.19
CA THR A 35 -0.97 1.65 0.26
C THR A 35 -1.86 0.50 0.76
N SER A 36 -2.15 -0.48 -0.09
CA SER A 36 -2.98 -1.62 0.28
C SER A 36 -2.38 -2.93 -0.19
N ILE A 37 -2.51 -3.94 0.65
CA ILE A 37 -2.36 -5.35 0.25
C ILE A 37 -3.76 -5.86 -0.07
N VAL A 38 -3.97 -6.33 -1.30
CA VAL A 38 -5.29 -6.78 -1.74
C VAL A 38 -5.26 -8.22 -2.19
N PHE A 39 -6.19 -9.01 -1.67
CA PHE A 39 -6.34 -10.43 -1.92
C PHE A 39 -7.60 -10.69 -2.75
N PRO A 40 -7.51 -11.44 -3.87
CA PRO A 40 -8.69 -11.90 -4.59
C PRO A 40 -9.38 -13.03 -3.83
N LEU A 41 -10.67 -12.89 -3.54
CA LEU A 41 -11.51 -13.97 -3.03
C LEU A 41 -12.13 -14.70 -4.21
N MET A 42 -11.82 -15.99 -4.36
CA MET A 42 -12.14 -16.77 -5.55
C MET A 42 -13.02 -17.98 -5.25
N VAL A 43 -14.02 -18.22 -6.10
CA VAL A 43 -14.84 -19.44 -6.12
C VAL A 43 -14.92 -19.93 -7.57
N ASN A 44 -14.64 -21.20 -7.80
CA ASN A 44 -14.65 -21.83 -9.13
C ASN A 44 -13.85 -21.05 -10.19
N GLY A 45 -12.66 -20.54 -9.82
CA GLY A 45 -11.78 -19.79 -10.72
C GLY A 45 -12.22 -18.35 -11.02
N LYS A 46 -13.30 -17.86 -10.39
CA LYS A 46 -13.81 -16.50 -10.57
C LYS A 46 -13.62 -15.67 -9.31
N VAL A 47 -13.14 -14.43 -9.46
CA VAL A 47 -13.08 -13.46 -8.36
C VAL A 47 -14.48 -12.98 -8.01
N ILE A 48 -14.92 -13.28 -6.79
CA ILE A 48 -16.23 -12.88 -6.27
C ILE A 48 -16.15 -11.62 -5.41
N ALA A 49 -15.01 -11.39 -4.76
CA ALA A 49 -14.77 -10.24 -3.89
C ALA A 49 -13.26 -9.95 -3.76
N SER A 50 -12.92 -8.81 -3.15
CA SER A 50 -11.56 -8.46 -2.77
C SER A 50 -11.53 -8.25 -1.26
N LEU A 51 -10.51 -8.77 -0.60
CA LEU A 51 -10.17 -8.44 0.78
C LEU A 51 -8.96 -7.50 0.75
N SER A 52 -9.04 -6.34 1.40
CA SER A 52 -7.95 -5.37 1.44
C SER A 52 -7.46 -5.14 2.87
N VAL A 53 -6.15 -4.95 3.01
CA VAL A 53 -5.51 -4.45 4.22
C VAL A 53 -4.83 -3.13 3.86
N ASP A 54 -5.34 -2.03 4.41
CA ASP A 54 -4.85 -0.69 4.14
C ASP A 54 -3.79 -0.28 5.16
N ILE A 55 -2.67 0.25 4.67
CA ILE A 55 -1.50 0.65 5.45
C ILE A 55 -1.31 2.15 5.28
N ASN A 56 -1.48 2.89 6.38
CA ASN A 56 -1.25 4.32 6.41
C ASN A 56 0.25 4.64 6.22
N LEU A 57 0.58 5.56 5.31
CA LEU A 57 1.99 5.90 5.05
C LEU A 57 2.69 6.57 6.24
N ASN A 58 1.96 7.18 7.18
CA ASN A 58 2.53 7.67 8.44
C ASN A 58 3.14 6.52 9.26
N SER A 59 2.55 5.32 9.19
CA SER A 59 3.11 4.14 9.87
C SER A 59 4.41 3.69 9.23
N LEU A 60 4.49 3.68 7.89
CA LEU A 60 5.72 3.36 7.16
C LEU A 60 6.80 4.42 7.39
N GLN A 61 6.42 5.69 7.47
CA GLN A 61 7.32 6.79 7.82
C GLN A 61 7.88 6.66 9.23
N ALA A 62 7.07 6.21 10.21
CA ALA A 62 7.56 5.94 11.56
C ALA A 62 8.56 4.77 11.57
N VAL A 63 8.32 3.73 10.75
CA VAL A 63 9.25 2.60 10.59
C VAL A 63 10.60 3.07 10.01
N SER A 64 10.59 3.91 8.97
CA SER A 64 11.83 4.42 8.36
C SER A 64 12.64 5.29 9.33
N GLN A 65 11.95 6.15 10.11
CA GLN A 65 12.57 6.96 11.16
C GLN A 65 13.16 6.10 12.28
N GLN A 66 12.44 5.08 12.74
CA GLN A 66 12.93 4.17 13.76
C GLN A 66 14.15 3.36 13.28
N ALA A 67 14.16 2.96 12.01
CA ALA A 67 15.30 2.28 11.40
C ALA A 67 16.52 3.21 11.33
N SER A 68 16.35 4.45 10.88
CA SER A 68 17.40 5.48 10.88
C SER A 68 17.99 5.70 12.28
N GLN A 69 17.15 5.86 13.31
CA GLN A 69 17.61 6.04 14.70
C GLN A 69 18.49 4.89 15.21
N LYS A 70 18.20 3.65 14.78
CA LYS A 70 18.97 2.45 15.16
C LYS A 70 20.27 2.29 14.36
N LEU A 71 20.44 3.04 13.28
CA LEU A 71 21.58 2.91 12.36
C LEU A 71 22.48 4.15 12.49
N TYR A 72 23.70 3.92 12.98
CA TYR A 72 24.71 4.97 13.18
C TYR A 72 24.19 6.15 14.02
N ASP A 73 23.49 5.84 15.12
CA ASP A 73 22.93 6.81 16.06
C ASP A 73 22.04 7.89 15.40
N GLY A 74 21.31 7.53 14.34
CA GLY A 74 20.43 8.46 13.63
C GLY A 74 21.12 9.32 12.57
N GLN A 75 22.40 9.13 12.31
CA GLN A 75 23.14 9.87 11.27
C GLN A 75 22.92 9.29 9.86
N THR A 76 21.82 8.56 9.66
CA THR A 76 21.43 7.98 8.37
C THR A 76 20.04 8.41 7.97
N GLN A 77 19.76 8.38 6.66
CA GLN A 77 18.41 8.44 6.13
C GLN A 77 18.01 7.05 5.64
N VAL A 78 16.82 6.60 6.03
CA VAL A 78 16.20 5.38 5.51
C VAL A 78 14.94 5.78 4.76
N SER A 79 14.79 5.26 3.55
CA SER A 79 13.64 5.51 2.68
C SER A 79 13.00 4.19 2.29
N ILE A 80 11.68 4.19 2.18
CA ILE A 80 10.90 3.07 1.63
C ILE A 80 10.41 3.54 0.26
N LEU A 81 10.71 2.77 -0.78
CA LEU A 81 10.35 3.11 -2.15
C LEU A 81 9.31 2.13 -2.67
N SER A 82 8.22 2.64 -3.23
CA SER A 82 7.26 1.81 -3.97
C SER A 82 7.86 1.32 -5.30
N PRO A 83 7.26 0.30 -5.95
CA PRO A 83 7.73 -0.17 -7.26
C PRO A 83 7.83 0.93 -8.34
N THR A 84 6.97 1.96 -8.29
CA THR A 84 7.08 3.11 -9.21
C THR A 84 7.97 4.26 -8.70
N GLY A 85 8.63 4.09 -7.57
CA GLY A 85 9.59 5.06 -7.01
C GLY A 85 8.95 6.17 -6.17
N LEU A 86 7.74 5.96 -5.66
CA LEU A 86 7.14 6.89 -4.70
C LEU A 86 7.76 6.68 -3.31
N LEU A 87 8.04 7.80 -2.65
CA LEU A 87 8.55 7.91 -1.27
C LEU A 87 7.38 8.15 -0.30
#